data_AF-A0A1T2A2S0-F1
#
_entry.id   AF-A0A1T2A2S0-F1
#
_cell.length_a   1.000
_cell.length_b   1.000
_cell.length_c   1.000
_cell.angle_alpha   90.00
_cell.angle_beta   90.00
_cell.angle_gamma   90.00
#
_symmetry.space_group_name_H-M   'P 1'
#
loop_
_entity.id
_entity.type
_entity.pdbx_description
1 polymer ?
#
loop_
_entity_poly.entity_id
_entity_poly.type
_entity_poly.pdbx_seq_one_letter_code
_entity_poly.pdbx_strand_id
1 'polypeptide(L)'
;MQGVNVQDKERVEVKKVDLEVTGSRLVIDFKRTDLSTETLLERAEEVLPLLIALISADDTLCRLTDEEFAERDRAWQAMDLMCQAATQSATRRAELLEAIASGKESIAAHGFPEFSGEKSVDV
;
A
#
# COMPACT_ATOMS: atom_id res chain seq x y z
N MET A 1 -25.96 22.76 -18.68
CA MET A 1 -25.12 21.54 -18.63
C MET A 1 -23.67 21.98 -18.63
N GLN A 2 -23.09 22.15 -17.45
CA GLN A 2 -21.67 22.47 -17.26
C GLN A 2 -20.93 21.14 -17.10
N GLY A 3 -20.00 20.87 -18.02
CA GLY A 3 -19.11 19.72 -17.94
C GLY A 3 -18.11 19.93 -16.82
N VAL A 4 -18.15 19.06 -15.81
CA VAL A 4 -17.16 19.01 -14.74
C VAL A 4 -15.85 18.51 -15.36
N ASN A 5 -14.86 19.39 -15.39
CA ASN A 5 -13.51 19.10 -15.86
C ASN A 5 -12.78 18.30 -14.76
N VAL A 6 -12.80 16.98 -14.86
CA VAL A 6 -12.02 16.07 -14.02
C VAL A 6 -10.70 15.82 -14.75
N GLN A 7 -9.59 16.25 -14.16
CA GLN A 7 -8.29 15.54 -14.09
C GLN A 7 -7.12 16.53 -13.91
N ASP A 8 -6.92 17.00 -12.67
CA ASP A 8 -5.55 17.17 -12.18
C ASP A 8 -5.03 15.79 -11.80
N LYS A 9 -4.60 15.02 -12.80
CA LYS A 9 -3.77 13.84 -12.59
C LYS A 9 -2.36 14.34 -12.34
N GLU A 10 -2.00 14.46 -11.07
CA GLU A 10 -0.61 14.61 -10.66
C GLU A 10 0.18 13.43 -11.25
N ARG A 11 0.94 13.69 -12.30
CA ARG A 11 1.83 12.69 -12.90
C ARG A 11 2.93 12.42 -11.89
N VAL A 12 2.80 11.34 -11.14
CA VAL A 12 3.91 10.77 -10.39
C VAL A 12 4.97 10.34 -11.41
N GLU A 13 5.98 11.17 -11.58
CA GLU A 13 7.13 10.86 -12.42
C GLU A 13 7.93 9.76 -11.70
N VAL A 14 7.68 8.51 -12.10
CA VAL A 14 8.39 7.35 -11.53
C VAL A 14 9.86 7.48 -11.93
N LYS A 15 10.68 7.97 -11.00
CA LYS A 15 12.12 8.12 -11.21
C LYS A 15 12.70 6.73 -11.48
N LYS A 16 13.19 6.53 -12.72
CA LYS A 16 13.71 5.24 -13.18
C LYS A 16 14.89 4.79 -12.30
N VAL A 17 14.80 3.56 -11.82
CA VAL A 17 15.86 2.87 -11.08
C VAL A 17 16.62 2.02 -12.08
N ASP A 18 17.96 2.11 -12.07
CA ASP A 18 18.79 1.28 -12.93
C ASP A 18 19.06 -0.06 -12.21
N LEU A 19 18.78 -1.18 -12.88
CA LEU A 19 19.02 -2.52 -12.37
C LEU A 19 20.13 -3.19 -13.20
N GLU A 20 21.15 -3.70 -12.51
CA GLU A 20 22.20 -4.53 -13.11
C GLU A 20 22.21 -5.89 -12.42
N VAL A 21 22.12 -6.96 -13.21
CA VAL A 21 22.20 -8.35 -12.73
C VAL A 21 23.52 -8.94 -13.21
N THR A 22 24.39 -9.31 -12.27
CA THR A 22 25.69 -9.92 -12.54
C THR A 22 25.80 -11.24 -11.79
N GLY A 23 25.50 -12.34 -12.47
CA GLY A 23 25.43 -13.67 -11.85
C GLY A 23 24.30 -13.74 -10.80
N SER A 24 24.64 -14.09 -9.57
CA SER A 24 23.69 -14.08 -8.42
C SER A 24 23.60 -12.72 -7.72
N ARG A 25 24.28 -11.69 -8.24
CA ARG A 25 24.30 -10.35 -7.64
C ARG A 25 23.34 -9.43 -8.38
N LEU A 26 22.43 -8.82 -7.64
CA LEU A 26 21.59 -7.73 -8.11
C LEU A 26 22.14 -6.41 -7.55
N VAL A 27 22.42 -5.45 -8.42
CA VAL A 27 22.77 -4.07 -8.06
C VAL A 27 21.63 -3.18 -8.50
N ILE A 28 21.08 -2.42 -7.55
CA ILE A 28 20.00 -1.49 -7.78
C ILE A 28 20.53 -0.09 -7.50
N ASP A 29 20.60 0.77 -8.52
CA ASP A 29 21.07 2.14 -8.37
C ASP A 29 19.90 3.08 -8.07
N PHE A 30 19.84 3.52 -6.82
CA PHE A 30 18.84 4.43 -6.29
C PHE A 30 19.28 5.91 -6.31
N LYS A 31 20.39 6.27 -6.96
CA LYS A 31 20.88 7.67 -7.02
C LYS A 31 19.84 8.67 -7.50
N ARG A 32 18.86 8.21 -8.29
CA ARG A 32 17.81 9.05 -8.87
C ARG A 32 16.57 9.17 -7.98
N THR A 33 16.43 8.42 -6.89
CA THR A 33 15.19 8.35 -6.11
C THR A 33 15.18 9.25 -4.86
N ASP A 34 16.22 10.05 -4.62
CA ASP A 34 16.44 10.85 -3.39
C ASP A 34 16.37 10.03 -2.08
N LEU A 35 16.48 8.70 -2.18
CA LEU A 35 16.41 7.81 -1.02
C LEU A 35 17.79 7.71 -0.36
N SER A 36 17.84 7.88 0.95
CA SER A 36 19.06 7.64 1.73
C SER A 36 19.34 6.13 1.81
N THR A 37 20.58 5.76 2.07
CA THR A 37 20.96 4.36 2.30
C THR A 37 20.27 3.76 3.52
N GLU A 38 19.96 4.57 4.52
CA GLU A 38 19.24 4.15 5.73
C GLU A 38 17.78 3.83 5.43
N THR A 39 17.06 4.72 4.74
CA THR A 39 15.67 4.47 4.30
C THR A 39 15.57 3.29 3.32
N LEU A 40 16.59 3.09 2.47
CA LEU A 40 16.65 1.92 1.59
C LEU A 40 16.85 0.63 2.37
N LEU A 41 17.69 0.65 3.41
CA LEU A 41 17.92 -0.51 4.26
C LEU A 41 16.64 -0.89 5.02
N GLU A 42 15.98 0.07 5.66
CA GLU A 42 14.71 -0.15 6.36
C GLU A 42 13.65 -0.77 5.43
N ARG A 43 13.47 -0.20 4.23
CA ARG A 43 12.53 -0.74 3.24
C ARG A 43 12.94 -2.12 2.74
N ALA A 44 14.23 -2.38 2.59
CA ALA A 44 14.71 -3.70 2.20
C ALA A 44 14.44 -4.74 3.30
N GLU A 45 14.60 -4.37 4.57
CA GLU A 45 14.28 -5.23 5.73
C GLU A 45 12.78 -5.53 5.81
N GLU A 46 11.91 -4.58 5.44
CA GLU A 46 10.46 -4.80 5.36
C GLU A 46 10.07 -5.71 4.19
N VAL A 47 10.70 -5.54 3.02
CA VAL A 47 10.29 -6.23 1.79
C VAL A 47 10.90 -7.63 1.66
N LEU A 48 12.12 -7.85 2.16
CA LEU A 48 12.83 -9.12 2.00
C LEU A 48 12.06 -10.33 2.56
N PRO A 49 11.47 -10.28 3.77
CA PRO A 49 10.66 -11.39 4.27
C PRO A 49 9.45 -11.71 3.38
N LEU A 50 8.84 -10.68 2.79
CA LEU A 50 7.69 -10.83 1.88
C LEU A 50 8.10 -11.54 0.59
N LEU A 51 9.27 -11.19 0.03
CA LEU A 51 9.82 -11.85 -1.15
C LEU A 51 10.17 -13.31 -0.88
N ILE A 52 10.76 -13.61 0.28
CA ILE A 52 11.07 -14.99 0.69
C ILE A 52 9.78 -15.80 0.84
N ALA A 53 8.75 -15.22 1.47
CA ALA A 53 7.45 -15.86 1.61
C ALA A 53 6.79 -16.10 0.25
N LEU A 54 6.90 -15.16 -0.69
CA LEU A 54 6.37 -15.29 -2.05
C LEU A 54 7.03 -16.44 -2.80
N ILE A 55 8.37 -16.51 -2.78
CA ILE A 55 9.11 -17.61 -3.43
C ILE A 55 8.74 -18.95 -2.80
N SER A 56 8.63 -19.01 -1.46
CA SER A 56 8.23 -20.23 -0.76
C SER A 56 6.81 -20.66 -1.11
N ALA A 57 5.90 -19.70 -1.30
CA ALA A 57 4.54 -19.95 -1.74
C ALA A 57 4.50 -20.47 -3.18
N ASP A 58 5.30 -19.91 -4.09
CA ASP A 58 5.42 -20.34 -5.48
C ASP A 58 5.97 -21.77 -5.59
N ASP A 59 7.03 -22.08 -4.84
CA ASP A 59 7.57 -23.43 -4.73
C ASP A 59 6.54 -24.43 -4.19
N THR A 60 5.73 -24.01 -3.22
CA THR A 60 4.66 -24.84 -2.66
C THR A 60 3.58 -25.07 -3.70
N LEU A 61 3.17 -24.04 -4.42
CA LEU A 61 2.16 -24.10 -5.47
C LEU A 61 2.56 -25.06 -6.58
N CYS A 62 3.81 -25.00 -7.04
CA CYS A 62 4.35 -25.86 -8.09
C CYS A 62 4.41 -27.35 -7.70
N ARG A 63 4.34 -27.67 -6.40
CA ARG A 63 4.35 -29.05 -5.89
C ARG A 63 2.96 -29.62 -5.66
N LEU A 64 1.91 -28.81 -5.76
CA LEU A 64 0.54 -29.27 -5.59
C LEU A 64 0.09 -30.06 -6.82
N THR A 65 -0.67 -31.12 -6.58
CA THR A 65 -1.47 -31.78 -7.62
C THR A 65 -2.68 -30.92 -7.99
N ASP A 66 -3.29 -31.18 -9.15
CA ASP A 66 -4.47 -30.45 -9.62
C ASP A 66 -5.66 -30.56 -8.64
N GLU A 67 -5.84 -31.72 -7.99
CA GLU A 67 -6.89 -31.93 -6.98
C GLU A 67 -6.65 -31.09 -5.72
N GLU A 68 -5.40 -31.06 -5.22
CA GLU A 68 -5.01 -30.25 -4.06
C GLU A 68 -5.07 -28.76 -4.33
N PHE A 69 -4.77 -28.34 -5.57
CA PHE A 69 -4.92 -26.96 -6.01
C PHE A 69 -6.39 -26.57 -6.02
N ALA A 70 -7.27 -27.37 -6.63
CA ALA A 70 -8.70 -27.10 -6.72
C ALA A 70 -9.40 -27.04 -5.34
N GLU A 71 -8.91 -27.82 -4.37
CA GLU A 71 -9.40 -27.74 -2.98
C GLU A 71 -9.00 -26.41 -2.31
N ARG A 72 -7.77 -25.95 -2.53
CA ARG A 72 -7.21 -24.74 -1.90
C ARG A 72 -7.61 -23.43 -2.58
N ASP A 73 -7.88 -23.45 -3.88
CA ASP A 73 -8.24 -22.27 -4.69
C ASP A 73 -9.42 -21.49 -4.09
N ARG A 74 -10.48 -22.19 -3.68
CA ARG A 74 -11.64 -21.56 -3.03
C ARG A 74 -11.29 -20.87 -1.71
N ALA A 75 -10.39 -21.45 -0.93
CA ALA A 75 -9.92 -20.85 0.32
C ALA A 75 -9.07 -19.60 0.06
N TRP A 76 -8.22 -19.63 -0.97
CA TRP A 76 -7.44 -18.46 -1.38
C TRP A 76 -8.31 -17.33 -1.91
N GLN A 77 -9.33 -17.61 -2.72
CA GLN A 77 -10.29 -16.61 -3.17
C GLN A 77 -11.04 -15.97 -2.00
N ALA A 78 -11.43 -16.75 -0.99
CA ALA A 78 -12.04 -16.20 0.22
C ALA A 78 -11.08 -15.28 0.99
N MET A 79 -9.82 -15.68 1.14
CA MET A 79 -8.79 -14.84 1.79
C MET A 79 -8.52 -13.56 0.99
N ASP A 80 -8.43 -13.62 -0.33
CA ASP A 80 -8.25 -12.46 -1.20
C ASP A 80 -9.39 -11.44 -1.02
N LEU A 81 -10.65 -11.89 -1.03
CA LEU A 81 -11.79 -11.02 -0.76
C LEU A 81 -11.73 -10.35 0.62
N MET A 82 -11.29 -11.08 1.65
CA MET A 82 -11.10 -10.52 2.99
C MET A 82 -10.01 -9.45 3.00
N CYS A 83 -8.89 -9.71 2.33
CA CYS A 83 -7.79 -8.74 2.17
C CYS A 83 -8.27 -7.49 1.44
N GLN A 84 -8.97 -7.62 0.32
CA GLN A 84 -9.53 -6.50 -0.44
C GLN A 84 -10.47 -5.64 0.42
N ALA A 85 -11.37 -6.27 1.18
CA ALA A 85 -12.27 -5.56 2.08
C ALA A 85 -11.50 -4.80 3.19
N ALA A 86 -10.46 -5.42 3.75
CA ALA A 86 -9.61 -4.80 4.76
C ALA A 86 -8.84 -3.59 4.18
N THR A 87 -8.25 -3.73 3.00
CA THR A 87 -7.56 -2.65 2.30
C THR A 87 -8.52 -1.50 2.00
N GLN A 88 -9.71 -1.78 1.46
CA GLN A 88 -10.70 -0.75 1.19
C GLN A 88 -11.11 0.01 2.46
N SER A 89 -11.30 -0.70 3.58
CA SER A 89 -11.59 -0.09 4.88
C SER A 89 -10.44 0.80 5.37
N ALA A 90 -9.20 0.33 5.23
CA ALA A 90 -8.01 1.09 5.59
C ALA A 90 -7.85 2.36 4.73
N THR A 91 -8.02 2.26 3.41
CA THR A 91 -8.01 3.40 2.49
C THR A 91 -9.05 4.44 2.88
N ARG A 92 -10.30 4.01 3.11
CA ARG A 92 -11.38 4.93 3.52
C ARG A 92 -11.08 5.65 4.83
N ARG A 93 -10.42 4.96 5.78
CA ARG A 93 -9.97 5.59 7.04
C ARG A 93 -8.85 6.60 6.80
N ALA A 94 -7.90 6.28 5.93
CA ALA A 94 -6.82 7.20 5.58
C ALA A 94 -7.36 8.47 4.90
N GLU A 95 -8.29 8.32 3.95
CA GLU A 95 -8.98 9.44 3.29
C GLU A 95 -9.74 10.32 4.30
N LEU A 96 -10.47 9.71 5.25
CA LEU A 96 -11.16 10.45 6.31
C LEU A 96 -10.17 11.22 7.19
N LEU A 97 -9.06 10.60 7.58
CA LEU A 97 -8.03 11.26 8.38
C LEU A 97 -7.41 12.44 7.64
N GLU A 98 -7.16 12.30 6.34
CA GLU A 98 -6.70 13.41 5.48
C GLU A 98 -7.74 14.54 5.41
N ALA A 99 -9.03 14.20 5.24
CA ALA A 99 -10.12 15.18 5.20
C ALA A 99 -10.26 15.94 6.52
N ILE A 100 -10.08 15.25 7.66
CA ILE A 100 -10.06 15.87 8.99
C ILE A 100 -8.83 16.76 9.15
N ALA A 101 -7.63 16.26 8.82
CA ALA A 101 -6.38 17.02 8.97
C ALA A 101 -6.35 18.26 8.08
N SER A 102 -6.96 18.21 6.90
CA SER A 102 -7.10 19.35 5.98
C SER A 102 -8.26 20.30 6.32
N GLY A 103 -9.04 19.99 7.36
CA GLY A 103 -10.19 20.79 7.80
C GLY A 103 -11.40 20.75 6.87
N LYS A 104 -11.39 19.86 5.87
CA LYS A 104 -12.53 19.64 4.95
C LYS A 104 -13.67 18.89 5.61
N GLU A 105 -13.36 18.11 6.65
CA GLU A 105 -14.31 17.30 7.40
C GLU A 105 -14.04 17.46 8.91
N SER A 106 -15.09 17.42 9.72
CA SER A 106 -14.96 17.52 11.19
C SER A 106 -15.09 16.14 11.80
N ILE A 107 -14.15 15.75 12.66
CA ILE A 107 -14.22 14.46 13.38
C ILE A 107 -15.50 14.33 14.22
N ALA A 108 -16.12 15.46 14.60
CA ALA A 108 -17.41 15.48 15.29
C ALA A 108 -18.57 14.89 14.47
N ALA A 109 -18.48 14.95 13.14
CA ALA A 109 -19.45 14.33 12.25
C ALA A 109 -19.31 12.79 12.18
N HIS A 110 -18.27 12.21 12.79
CA HIS A 110 -17.95 10.78 12.73
C HIS A 110 -17.98 10.10 14.11
N GLY A 111 -18.81 10.60 15.03
CA GLY A 111 -19.06 9.95 16.31
C GLY A 111 -18.22 10.45 17.48
N PHE A 112 -17.52 11.57 17.31
CA PHE A 112 -16.77 12.24 18.38
C PHE A 112 -17.27 13.69 18.59
N PRO A 113 -18.53 13.88 19.01
CA PRO A 113 -19.16 15.19 19.11
C PRO A 113 -18.43 16.15 20.08
N GLU A 114 -17.60 15.65 20.99
CA GLU A 114 -16.74 16.44 21.88
C GLU A 114 -15.74 17.35 21.15
N PHE A 115 -15.45 17.07 19.88
CA PHE A 115 -14.60 17.91 19.02
C PHE A 115 -15.40 18.88 18.14
N SER A 116 -16.69 19.08 18.41
CA SER A 116 -17.53 20.07 17.70
C SER A 116 -17.26 21.51 18.10
N GLY A 117 -16.43 21.74 19.14
CA GLY A 117 -16.12 23.07 19.65
C GLY A 117 -14.88 23.67 19.01
N GLU A 118 -14.99 24.94 18.58
CA GLU A 118 -13.86 25.85 18.34
C GLU A 118 -13.15 26.15 19.67
N LYS A 119 -12.40 25.21 20.20
CA LYS A 119 -11.33 25.53 21.16
C LYS A 119 -10.02 25.40 20.42
N SER A 120 -9.52 26.54 19.95
CA SER A 120 -8.14 26.65 19.53
C SER A 120 -7.26 26.12 20.66
N VAL A 121 -6.49 25.08 20.38
CA VAL A 121 -5.36 24.73 21.22
C VAL A 121 -4.32 25.79 20.93
N ASP A 122 -4.22 26.81 21.77
CA ASP A 122 -3.07 27.70 21.78
C ASP A 122 -1.83 26.83 22.10
N VAL A 123 -0.95 26.65 21.11
CA VAL A 123 0.37 26.01 21.25
C VAL A 123 1.42 27.11 21.23
#